data_AF-A0A7I7RFM8-F1
#
_entry.id   AF-A0A7I7RFM8-F1
#
_cell.length_a   1.000
_cell.length_b   1.000
_cell.length_c   1.000
_cell.angle_alpha   90.00
_cell.angle_beta   90.00
_cell.angle_gamma   90.00
#
_symmetry.space_group_name_H-M   'P 1'
#
loop_
_entity.id
_entity.type
_entity.pdbx_description
1 polymer ?
#
loop_
_entity_poly.entity_id
_entity_poly.type
_entity_poly.pdbx_seq_one_letter_code
_entity_poly.pdbx_strand_id
1 'polypeptide(L)'
;MKVGDRVRIERDENRYLSKGTWLQFRGQTGTVVEINEDRKRPHLTEYGVAFGRVRRRPDGSLHGDDVTTWFKPYELVVTVALAPQRHADGTDAPGWGWCGDGHQH
;
A
#
# COMPACT_ATOMS: atom_id res chain seq x y z
N MET A 1 -0.82 -1.47 9.78
CA MET A 1 -0.50 -1.92 8.42
C MET A 1 -1.79 -1.85 7.62
N LYS A 2 -1.75 -1.36 6.38
CA LYS A 2 -2.90 -1.16 5.50
C LYS A 2 -2.59 -1.61 4.07
N VAL A 3 -3.62 -1.78 3.25
CA VAL A 3 -3.45 -1.99 1.81
C VAL A 3 -2.65 -0.83 1.21
N GLY A 4 -1.63 -1.15 0.42
CA GLY A 4 -0.67 -0.24 -0.19
C GLY A 4 0.61 -0.04 0.61
N ASP A 5 0.70 -0.49 1.88
CA ASP A 5 1.96 -0.39 2.62
C ASP A 5 3.04 -1.28 1.99
N ARG A 6 4.28 -0.76 1.93
CA ARG A 6 5.46 -1.59 1.62
C ARG A 6 5.92 -2.29 2.90
N VAL A 7 6.08 -3.59 2.81
CA VAL A 7 6.42 -4.46 3.95
C VAL A 7 7.60 -5.35 3.60
N ARG A 8 8.46 -5.60 4.58
CA ARG A 8 9.53 -6.60 4.50
C ARG A 8 9.13 -7.82 5.30
N ILE A 9 9.38 -8.99 4.74
CA ILE A 9 9.11 -10.26 5.41
C ILE A 9 10.23 -10.52 6.41
N GLU A 10 9.94 -10.28 7.68
CA GLU A 10 10.87 -10.48 8.78
C GLU A 10 10.13 -11.17 9.92
N ARG A 11 10.77 -12.18 10.51
CA ARG A 11 10.24 -12.92 11.66
C ARG A 11 11.35 -13.14 12.66
N ASP A 12 10.99 -13.00 13.92
CA ASP A 12 11.84 -13.41 15.03
C ASP A 12 11.84 -14.95 15.13
N GLU A 13 12.90 -15.58 14.60
CA GLU A 13 13.08 -17.03 14.61
C GLU A 13 13.31 -17.60 16.02
N ASN A 14 13.69 -16.76 17.00
CA ASN A 14 13.82 -17.20 18.39
C ASN A 14 12.47 -17.33 19.10
N ARG A 15 11.49 -16.49 18.70
CA ARG A 15 10.11 -16.59 19.22
C ARG A 15 9.24 -17.54 18.43
N TYR A 16 9.52 -17.71 17.15
CA TYR A 16 8.63 -18.42 16.24
C TYR A 16 9.42 -19.26 15.24
N LEU A 17 9.44 -20.57 15.47
CA LEU A 17 10.11 -21.52 14.58
C LEU A 17 9.63 -21.37 13.12
N SER A 18 10.59 -21.36 12.20
CA SER A 18 10.38 -21.25 10.77
C SER A 18 9.55 -22.43 10.26
N LYS A 19 8.40 -22.15 9.62
CA LYS A 19 7.52 -23.16 9.01
C LYS A 19 6.99 -22.66 7.66
N GLY A 20 6.71 -23.60 6.76
CA GLY A 20 6.02 -23.34 5.50
C GLY A 20 6.83 -22.46 4.52
N THR A 21 6.12 -21.65 3.75
CA THR A 21 6.67 -20.83 2.66
C THR A 21 7.48 -19.61 3.14
N TRP A 22 7.45 -19.30 4.43
CA TRP A 22 8.16 -18.15 5.00
C TRP A 22 9.65 -18.10 4.62
N LEU A 23 10.34 -19.25 4.62
CA LEU A 23 11.78 -19.32 4.36
C LEU A 23 12.14 -18.80 2.97
N GLN A 24 11.23 -18.93 2.00
CA GLN A 24 11.44 -18.52 0.61
C GLN A 24 11.34 -16.99 0.45
N PHE A 25 10.58 -16.33 1.33
CA PHE A 25 10.30 -14.90 1.23
C PHE A 25 11.07 -14.05 2.26
N ARG A 26 11.80 -14.68 3.20
CA ARG A 26 12.57 -13.98 4.23
C ARG A 26 13.44 -12.87 3.62
N GLY A 27 13.29 -11.67 4.16
CA GLY A 27 14.03 -10.48 3.75
C GLY A 27 13.53 -9.80 2.48
N GLN A 28 12.61 -10.42 1.73
CA GLN A 28 11.99 -9.79 0.55
C GLN A 28 11.05 -8.66 0.95
N THR A 29 10.88 -7.69 0.06
CA THR A 29 9.96 -6.57 0.26
C THR A 29 8.81 -6.63 -0.74
N GLY A 30 7.59 -6.64 -0.23
CA GLY A 30 6.37 -6.64 -1.03
C GLY A 30 5.44 -5.48 -0.69
N THR A 31 4.27 -5.48 -1.30
CA THR A 31 3.19 -4.52 -1.05
C THR A 31 1.97 -5.27 -0.54
N VAL A 32 1.33 -4.77 0.51
CA VAL A 32 0.06 -5.31 0.99
C VAL A 32 -1.03 -4.99 -0.03
N VAL A 33 -1.66 -6.01 -0.61
CA VAL A 33 -2.74 -5.85 -1.59
C VAL A 33 -4.11 -6.17 -1.00
N GLU A 34 -4.15 -6.96 0.07
CA GLU A 34 -5.37 -7.42 0.71
C GLU A 34 -5.19 -7.65 2.21
N ILE A 35 -6.28 -7.51 2.97
CA ILE A 35 -6.31 -7.77 4.42
C ILE A 35 -7.52 -8.67 4.70
N ASN A 36 -7.25 -9.87 5.19
CA ASN A 36 -8.27 -10.78 5.69
C ASN A 36 -8.40 -10.57 7.21
N GLU A 37 -9.29 -9.68 7.62
CA GLU A 37 -9.53 -9.33 9.02
C GLU A 37 -10.73 -10.09 9.59
N ASP A 38 -10.50 -10.89 10.65
CA ASP A 38 -11.59 -11.41 11.48
C ASP A 38 -11.85 -10.43 12.63
N ARG A 39 -12.94 -9.67 12.54
CA ARG A 39 -13.35 -8.68 13.55
C ARG A 39 -13.61 -9.28 14.93
N LYS A 40 -13.93 -10.58 15.01
CA LYS A 40 -14.15 -11.28 16.29
C LYS A 40 -12.85 -11.88 16.83
N ARG A 41 -11.88 -12.16 15.96
CA ARG A 41 -10.60 -12.78 16.30
C ARG A 41 -9.43 -12.04 15.64
N PRO A 42 -9.04 -10.87 16.20
CA PRO A 42 -7.98 -10.05 15.59
C PRO A 42 -6.63 -10.76 15.43
N HIS A 43 -6.35 -11.76 16.29
CA HIS A 43 -5.14 -12.59 16.21
C HIS A 43 -5.09 -13.50 14.98
N LEU A 44 -6.21 -13.66 14.25
CA LEU A 44 -6.27 -14.42 13.00
C LEU A 44 -6.04 -13.56 11.76
N THR A 45 -5.94 -12.23 11.90
CA THR A 45 -5.71 -11.31 10.78
C THR A 45 -4.54 -11.76 9.92
N GLU A 46 -4.74 -11.75 8.60
CA GLU A 46 -3.73 -12.08 7.60
C GLU A 46 -3.61 -10.97 6.55
N TYR A 47 -2.40 -10.78 6.06
CA TYR A 47 -2.08 -9.77 5.08
C TYR A 47 -1.61 -10.45 3.79
N GLY A 48 -2.32 -10.19 2.70
CA GLY A 48 -1.95 -10.63 1.36
C GLY A 48 -0.87 -9.69 0.81
N VAL A 49 0.31 -10.24 0.53
CA VAL A 49 1.46 -9.49 0.03
C VAL A 49 1.80 -9.95 -1.39
N ALA A 50 1.97 -8.98 -2.28
CA ALA A 50 2.50 -9.19 -3.62
C ALA A 50 3.96 -8.71 -3.70
N PHE A 51 4.84 -9.52 -4.29
CA PHE A 51 6.27 -9.21 -4.42
C PHE A 51 6.64 -8.56 -5.75
N GLY A 52 5.79 -8.71 -6.77
CA GLY A 52 5.95 -8.08 -8.08
C GLY A 52 5.27 -6.73 -8.23
N ARG A 53 5.01 -6.37 -9.49
CA ARG A 53 4.30 -5.15 -9.85
C ARG A 53 2.89 -5.18 -9.29
N VAL A 54 2.47 -4.05 -8.70
CA VAL A 54 1.11 -3.84 -8.22
C VAL A 54 0.44 -2.77 -9.08
N ARG A 55 -0.79 -3.04 -9.49
CA ARG A 55 -1.64 -2.10 -10.22
C ARG A 55 -2.94 -1.88 -9.47
N ARG A 56 -3.48 -0.67 -9.63
CA ARG A 56 -4.80 -0.33 -9.13
C ARG A 56 -5.85 -0.74 -10.15
N ARG A 57 -6.89 -1.43 -9.71
CA ARG A 57 -8.05 -1.79 -10.53
C ARG A 57 -9.03 -0.61 -10.62
N PRO A 58 -9.96 -0.61 -11.59
CA PRO A 58 -10.98 0.42 -11.70
C PRO A 58 -11.87 0.58 -10.44
N ASP A 59 -12.04 -0.49 -9.68
CA ASP A 59 -12.76 -0.49 -8.39
C ASP A 59 -11.95 0.11 -7.22
N GLY A 60 -10.71 0.56 -7.47
CA GLY A 60 -9.81 1.14 -6.48
C GLY A 60 -8.97 0.14 -5.69
N SER A 61 -9.21 -1.17 -5.83
CA SER A 61 -8.44 -2.24 -5.18
C SER A 61 -7.03 -2.37 -5.79
N LEU A 62 -6.10 -2.93 -5.01
CA LEU A 62 -4.75 -3.25 -5.48
C LEU A 62 -4.69 -4.71 -5.92
N HIS A 63 -3.99 -4.96 -7.02
CA HIS A 63 -3.74 -6.30 -7.52
C HIS A 63 -2.28 -6.45 -7.89
N GLY A 64 -1.64 -7.49 -7.35
CA GLY A 64 -0.32 -7.91 -7.78
C GLY A 64 -0.42 -8.69 -9.09
N ASP A 65 0.56 -8.53 -9.96
CA ASP A 65 0.68 -9.34 -11.18
C ASP A 65 1.19 -10.78 -10.86
N ASP A 66 1.80 -10.96 -9.69
CA ASP A 66 2.24 -12.26 -9.14
C ASP A 66 1.23 -12.85 -8.14
N VAL A 67 1.46 -14.10 -7.75
CA VAL A 67 0.70 -14.81 -6.71
C VAL A 67 0.78 -14.06 -5.38
N THR A 68 -0.39 -13.67 -4.85
CA THR A 68 -0.52 -13.12 -3.50
C THR A 68 -0.20 -14.19 -2.46
N THR A 69 0.73 -13.90 -1.56
CA THR A 69 1.09 -14.77 -0.43
C THR A 69 0.61 -14.17 0.89
N TRP A 70 0.07 -15.00 1.77
CA TRP A 70 -0.54 -14.56 3.03
C TRP A 70 0.44 -14.69 4.19
N PHE A 71 0.56 -13.62 4.98
CA PHE A 71 1.44 -13.54 6.14
C PHE A 71 0.69 -13.09 7.39
N LYS A 72 1.15 -13.56 8.55
CA LYS A 72 0.68 -13.08 9.85
C LYS A 72 1.35 -11.74 10.21
N PRO A 73 0.73 -10.93 11.10
CA PRO A 73 1.26 -9.61 11.44
C PRO A 73 2.70 -9.64 11.97
N TYR A 74 3.07 -10.68 12.73
CA TYR A 74 4.40 -10.85 13.30
C TYR A 74 5.48 -11.31 12.30
N GLU A 75 5.10 -11.52 11.04
CA GLU A 75 6.00 -11.91 9.94
C GLU A 75 6.32 -10.72 9.02
N LEU A 76 5.80 -9.53 9.34
CA LEU A 76 5.85 -8.35 8.50
C LEU A 76 6.36 -7.13 9.27
N VAL A 77 7.27 -6.39 8.66
CA VAL A 77 7.74 -5.09 9.14
C VAL A 77 7.44 -4.05 8.06
N VAL A 78 6.73 -2.98 8.43
CA VAL A 78 6.45 -1.87 7.49
C VAL A 78 7.76 -1.13 7.21
N THR A 79 8.16 -1.06 5.95
CA THR A 79 9.42 -0.42 5.54
C THR A 79 9.22 1.03 5.16
N VAL A 80 8.14 1.35 4.45
CA VAL A 80 7.69 2.72 4.17
C VAL A 80 6.17 2.68 4.00
N ALA A 81 5.45 3.43 4.83
CA ALA A 81 4.05 3.73 4.54
C ALA A 81 4.04 4.62 3.30
N LEU A 82 3.52 4.13 2.17
CA LEU A 82 3.24 5.01 1.04
C LEU A 82 2.27 6.08 1.58
N ALA A 83 2.77 7.31 1.73
CA ALA A 83 1.92 8.45 1.95
C ALA A 83 0.84 8.42 0.85
N PRO A 84 -0.43 8.71 1.15
CA PRO A 84 -1.44 8.80 0.10
C PRO A 84 -0.90 9.81 -0.92
N GLN A 85 -0.63 9.36 -2.14
CA GLN A 85 -0.33 10.28 -3.24
C GLN A 85 -1.56 11.19 -3.34
N ARG A 86 -1.44 12.40 -2.78
CA ARG A 86 -2.33 13.50 -3.13
C ARG A 86 -2.20 13.62 -4.63
N HIS A 87 -3.26 13.27 -5.35
CA HIS A 87 -3.43 13.74 -6.70
C HIS A 87 -3.19 15.24 -6.64
N ALA A 88 -2.16 15.71 -7.32
CA ALA A 88 -2.01 17.11 -7.63
C ALA A 88 -3.22 17.47 -8.49
N ASP A 89 -4.27 17.95 -7.84
CA ASP A 89 -5.28 18.77 -8.49
C ASP A 89 -4.57 20.08 -8.82
N GLY A 90 -3.99 20.10 -10.03
CA GLY A 90 -3.29 21.24 -10.61
C GLY A 90 -4.05 21.68 -11.85
N THR A 91 -5.36 21.92 -11.72
CA THR A 91 -6.10 22.73 -12.69
C THR A 91 -5.93 24.19 -12.28
N ASP A 92 -4.71 24.72 -12.45
CA ASP A 92 -4.47 26.15 -12.42
C ASP A 92 -4.86 26.68 -13.80
N ALA A 93 -6.14 27.04 -13.93
CA ALA A 93 -6.63 27.79 -15.07
C ALA A 93 -6.06 29.21 -14.97
N PRO A 94 -5.39 29.76 -16.00
CA PRO A 94 -5.05 31.18 -16.00
C PRO A 94 -6.36 31.97 -16.13
N GLY A 95 -6.75 32.61 -15.03
CA GLY A 95 -7.83 33.58 -14.99
C GLY A 95 -7.48 34.77 -15.88
N TRP A 96 -8.15 34.88 -17.03
CA TRP A 96 -8.20 36.12 -17.80
C TRP A 96 -9.16 37.06 -17.07
N GLY A 97 -8.60 37.78 -16.10
CA GLY A 97 -9.25 38.90 -15.43
C GLY A 97 -9.48 40.02 -16.43
N TRP A 98 -10.76 40.30 -16.67
CA TRP A 98 -11.23 41.57 -17.19
C TRP A 98 -10.76 42.70 -16.27
N CYS A 99 -10.05 43.69 -16.83
CA CYS A 99 -9.96 45.03 -16.27
C CYS A 99 -10.42 46.01 -17.35
N GLY A 100 -11.67 46.46 -17.24
CA GLY A 100 -12.10 47.71 -17.84
C GLY A 100 -11.89 48.81 -16.81
N ASP A 101 -11.16 49.85 -17.18
CA ASP A 101 -11.32 51.19 -16.61
C ASP A 101 -10.87 52.20 -17.67
N GLY A 102 -11.81 53.07 -18.04
CA GLY A 102 -11.53 54.18 -18.93
C GLY A 102 -10.89 55.33 -18.17
N HIS A 103 -10.05 56.11 -18.86
CA HIS A 103 -9.94 57.53 -18.54
C HIS A 103 -9.43 58.32 -19.74
N GLN A 104 -9.85 59.59 -19.72
CA GLN A 104 -9.85 60.59 -20.77
C GLN A 104 -8.44 61.09 -21.13
N HIS A 105 -8.25 61.51 -22.38
CA HIS A 105 -7.85 62.87 -22.78
C HIS A 105 -7.87 63.01 -24.31
#